data_AF-A0A9E4IYD4-F1
#
_entry.id   AF-A0A9E4IYD4-F1
#
_cell.length_a   1.000
_cell.length_b   1.000
_cell.length_c   1.000
_cell.angle_alpha   90.00
_cell.angle_beta   90.00
_cell.angle_gamma   90.00
#
_symmetry.space_group_name_H-M   'P 1'
#
loop_
_entity.id
_entity.type
_entity.pdbx_description
1 polymer ?
#
loop_
_entity_poly.entity_id
_entity_poly.type
_entity_poly.pdbx_seq_one_letter_code
_entity_poly.pdbx_strand_id
1 'polypeptide(L)'
;MRPTGHPRVAATTLAALLLGVPATVLAQDTYYVLIGNDDDAREVLLSVHNPTDQAQLFDILPIASATNGTHRPTPPTSISVPAGRTIQYSKLASERPTMIELVTNGELTFQAYTMPVDSSGKRVGLREQVPIVDSQNLVPGGTWAFVSGLRRDSRDRSDYATLNLSHAANTCEHRVRGHDGQWVVESRVLEHRPLSLNYVADVLLVVGIELGDQYTISTNCSDDFYVAGLVADDDADRLTILQPSVSRGSALRRPGYDDPPPTPDPPEDPPPPTDSCPTGWTCLDLERTRHTVTRSNLQYRLGKRLAPGNYRNVELRFDLRTTSIDPVGAQIFWLGISRHLNLIGFTVQRSWHRTKAQ
;
A
#
# COMPACT_ATOMS: atom_id res chain seq x y z
N MET A 1 88.06 29.88 38.28
CA MET A 1 88.31 30.31 36.88
C MET A 1 87.86 29.19 35.94
N ARG A 2 87.08 29.58 34.91
CA ARG A 2 86.48 28.81 33.80
C ARG A 2 85.40 27.76 34.12
N PRO A 3 84.15 27.97 33.67
CA PRO A 3 83.05 27.01 33.80
C PRO A 3 83.00 26.03 32.63
N THR A 4 82.59 24.80 32.93
CA THR A 4 82.31 23.70 32.00
C THR A 4 80.96 23.90 31.30
N GLY A 5 80.98 23.99 29.97
CA GLY A 5 79.78 24.04 29.14
C GLY A 5 79.20 22.65 28.87
N HIS A 6 77.91 22.47 29.14
CA HIS A 6 77.15 21.28 28.74
C HIS A 6 76.51 21.50 27.36
N PRO A 7 76.52 20.48 26.46
CA PRO A 7 75.79 20.54 25.20
C PRO A 7 74.29 20.32 25.46
N ARG A 8 73.46 21.23 24.95
CA ARG A 8 72.00 21.07 24.91
C ARG A 8 71.65 20.09 23.80
N VAL A 9 71.13 18.91 24.19
CA VAL A 9 70.47 17.97 23.27
C VAL A 9 69.09 18.53 22.97
N ALA A 10 68.86 18.93 21.71
CA ALA A 10 67.55 19.32 21.23
C ALA A 10 66.70 18.06 21.00
N ALA A 11 65.70 17.83 21.85
CA ALA A 11 64.68 16.81 21.64
C ALA A 11 63.70 17.29 20.56
N THR A 12 63.78 16.71 19.37
CA THR A 12 62.85 16.96 18.27
C THR A 12 61.62 16.08 18.48
N THR A 13 60.57 16.65 19.08
CA THR A 13 59.27 15.98 19.26
C THR A 13 58.56 15.93 17.90
N LEU A 14 58.56 14.75 17.27
CA LEU A 14 57.84 14.48 16.03
C LEU A 14 56.34 14.36 16.34
N ALA A 15 55.59 15.47 16.20
CA ALA A 15 54.14 15.47 16.30
C ALA A 15 53.54 14.79 15.05
N ALA A 16 53.15 13.52 15.18
CA ALA A 16 52.39 12.81 14.16
C ALA A 16 50.98 13.42 14.09
N LEU A 17 50.76 14.27 13.09
CA LEU A 17 49.44 14.78 12.73
C LEU A 17 48.63 13.61 12.14
N LEU A 18 47.87 12.92 13.00
CA LEU A 18 46.84 11.96 12.57
C LEU A 18 45.74 12.76 11.87
N LEU A 19 45.81 12.85 10.54
CA LEU A 19 44.71 13.28 9.69
C LEU A 19 43.59 12.25 9.83
N GLY A 20 42.68 12.48 10.77
CA GLY A 20 41.46 11.70 10.91
C GLY A 20 40.64 11.83 9.64
N VAL A 21 40.64 10.79 8.81
CA VAL A 21 39.69 10.66 7.71
C VAL A 21 38.31 10.63 8.35
N PRO A 22 37.38 11.55 8.00
CA PRO A 22 36.04 11.48 8.52
C PRO A 22 35.44 10.15 8.06
N ALA A 23 35.19 9.25 9.02
CA ALA A 23 34.38 8.07 8.74
C ALA A 23 33.00 8.59 8.33
N THR A 24 32.70 8.55 7.04
CA THR A 24 31.34 8.73 6.56
C THR A 24 30.53 7.60 7.15
N VAL A 25 29.73 7.91 8.18
CA VAL A 25 28.71 7.00 8.67
C VAL A 25 27.73 6.83 7.52
N LEU A 26 27.86 5.73 6.78
CA LEU A 26 26.87 5.34 5.79
C LEU A 26 25.56 5.13 6.54
N ALA A 27 24.50 5.82 6.10
CA ALA A 27 23.17 5.62 6.66
C ALA A 27 22.81 4.15 6.48
N GLN A 28 22.41 3.49 7.57
CA GLN A 28 21.87 2.14 7.48
C GLN A 28 20.40 2.27 7.14
N ASP A 29 19.99 1.65 6.05
CA ASP A 29 18.59 1.58 5.69
C ASP A 29 17.99 0.29 6.26
N THR A 30 16.81 0.44 6.86
CA THR A 30 16.06 -0.68 7.44
C THR A 30 14.70 -0.79 6.79
N TYR A 31 14.37 -1.99 6.35
CA TYR A 31 13.11 -2.32 5.70
C TYR A 31 12.43 -3.47 6.45
N TYR A 32 11.11 -3.51 6.41
CA TYR A 32 10.32 -4.54 7.07
C TYR A 32 9.36 -5.20 6.08
N VAL A 33 9.25 -6.52 6.17
CA VAL A 33 8.33 -7.34 5.36
C VAL A 33 7.42 -8.12 6.29
N LEU A 34 6.11 -8.00 6.09
CA LEU A 34 5.12 -8.76 6.84
C LEU A 34 4.91 -10.16 6.22
N ILE A 35 4.88 -11.19 7.05
CA ILE A 35 4.50 -12.57 6.70
C ILE A 35 3.32 -12.97 7.58
N GLY A 36 2.20 -13.34 6.93
CA GLY A 36 0.94 -13.64 7.59
C GLY A 36 0.86 -15.07 8.13
N ASN A 37 -0.29 -15.44 8.69
CA ASN A 37 -0.52 -16.78 9.25
C ASN A 37 -0.91 -17.80 8.16
N ASP A 38 -1.63 -17.39 7.10
CA ASP A 38 -2.08 -18.27 6.00
C ASP A 38 -1.01 -18.62 4.96
N ASP A 39 0.24 -18.26 5.20
CA ASP A 39 1.33 -18.48 4.26
C ASP A 39 1.74 -19.97 4.15
N ASP A 40 1.09 -20.91 4.85
CA ASP A 40 1.38 -22.34 4.63
C ASP A 40 0.95 -22.81 3.24
N ALA A 41 -0.12 -22.21 2.70
CA ALA A 41 -0.49 -22.33 1.29
C ALA A 41 0.26 -21.34 0.39
N ARG A 42 1.09 -20.44 0.93
CA ARG A 42 1.72 -19.35 0.16
C ARG A 42 3.16 -19.03 0.57
N GLU A 43 4.10 -19.11 -0.36
CA GLU A 43 5.48 -18.74 -0.08
C GLU A 43 5.72 -17.24 -0.28
N VAL A 44 6.27 -16.57 0.75
CA VAL A 44 6.79 -15.21 0.62
C VAL A 44 8.20 -15.25 0.03
N LEU A 45 8.39 -14.44 -1.01
CA LEU A 45 9.57 -14.36 -1.84
C LEU A 45 10.13 -12.94 -1.76
N LEU A 46 11.41 -12.83 -1.40
CA LEU A 46 12.13 -11.56 -1.37
C LEU A 46 13.06 -11.49 -2.58
N SER A 47 12.80 -10.56 -3.49
CA SER A 47 13.68 -10.22 -4.60
C SER A 47 14.57 -9.05 -4.20
N VAL A 48 15.88 -9.26 -4.22
CA VAL A 48 16.89 -8.25 -3.85
C VAL A 48 17.75 -7.96 -5.08
N HIS A 49 17.77 -6.71 -5.50
CA HIS A 49 18.57 -6.26 -6.64
C HIS A 49 19.70 -5.35 -6.17
N ASN A 50 20.92 -5.69 -6.58
CA ASN A 50 22.13 -4.89 -6.40
C ASN A 50 22.46 -4.18 -7.73
N PRO A 51 22.24 -2.85 -7.82
CA PRO A 51 22.55 -2.05 -9.00
C PRO A 51 24.03 -1.64 -9.08
N THR A 52 24.82 -1.86 -8.01
CA THR A 52 26.22 -1.41 -7.93
C THR A 52 27.18 -2.36 -8.66
N ASP A 53 28.41 -1.91 -8.85
CA ASP A 53 29.51 -2.67 -9.46
C ASP A 53 30.30 -3.52 -8.44
N GLN A 54 29.95 -3.45 -7.16
CA GLN A 54 30.53 -4.25 -6.08
C GLN A 54 29.49 -5.18 -5.45
N ALA A 55 29.95 -6.26 -4.83
CA ALA A 55 29.06 -7.09 -4.02
C ALA A 55 28.59 -6.29 -2.79
N GLN A 56 27.30 -6.39 -2.48
CA GLN A 56 26.68 -5.72 -1.34
C GLN A 56 26.21 -6.76 -0.33
N LEU A 57 26.10 -6.36 0.93
CA LEU A 57 25.58 -7.18 2.02
C LEU A 57 24.26 -6.60 2.53
N PHE A 58 23.38 -7.50 2.97
CA PHE A 58 22.27 -7.16 3.84
C PHE A 58 22.06 -8.27 4.85
N ASP A 59 21.44 -7.90 5.97
CA ASP A 59 21.13 -8.78 7.07
C ASP A 59 19.62 -9.05 7.07
N ILE A 60 19.23 -10.30 7.33
CA ILE A 60 17.84 -10.71 7.57
C ILE A 60 17.67 -11.08 9.03
N LEU A 61 16.64 -10.52 9.68
CA LEU A 61 16.24 -10.88 11.04
C LEU A 61 14.72 -11.08 11.14
N PRO A 62 14.24 -12.31 11.36
CA PRO A 62 12.85 -12.56 11.72
C PRO A 62 12.52 -12.08 13.14
N ILE A 63 11.38 -11.42 13.29
CA ILE A 63 10.82 -10.95 14.56
C ILE A 63 9.42 -11.53 14.70
N ALA A 64 9.29 -12.53 15.57
CA ALA A 64 8.02 -13.22 15.81
C ALA A 64 6.94 -12.25 16.32
N SER A 65 5.68 -12.50 15.94
CA SER A 65 4.54 -11.73 16.40
C SER A 65 4.43 -11.68 17.94
N ALA A 66 3.95 -10.56 18.46
CA ALA A 66 3.77 -10.26 19.88
C ALA A 66 5.07 -10.35 20.73
N THR A 67 6.25 -10.30 20.12
CA THR A 67 7.54 -10.22 20.83
C THR A 67 8.07 -8.79 20.90
N ASN A 68 9.06 -8.55 21.76
CA ASN A 68 9.81 -7.29 21.76
C ASN A 68 11.03 -7.47 20.84
N GLY A 69 11.00 -6.90 19.63
CA GLY A 69 12.08 -7.07 18.64
C GLY A 69 13.39 -6.36 19.01
N THR A 70 13.40 -5.52 20.05
CA THR A 70 14.66 -5.01 20.61
C THR A 70 15.45 -6.08 21.35
N HIS A 71 14.79 -7.17 21.78
CA HIS A 71 15.44 -8.34 22.36
C HIS A 71 15.74 -9.33 21.23
N ARG A 72 17.02 -9.42 20.83
CA ARG A 72 17.47 -10.21 19.68
C ARG A 72 18.25 -11.45 20.14
N PRO A 73 17.56 -12.55 20.52
CA PRO A 73 18.26 -13.76 21.00
C PRO A 73 19.01 -14.47 19.87
N THR A 74 18.57 -14.29 18.63
CA THR A 74 19.19 -14.89 17.44
C THR A 74 19.92 -13.81 16.66
N PRO A 75 21.18 -14.04 16.28
CA PRO A 75 21.91 -13.08 15.44
C PRO A 75 21.28 -12.99 14.04
N PRO A 76 21.39 -11.83 13.36
CA PRO A 76 20.93 -11.70 11.99
C PRO A 76 21.71 -12.63 11.05
N THR A 77 21.06 -13.04 9.95
CA THR A 77 21.70 -13.81 8.88
C THR A 77 22.19 -12.85 7.79
N SER A 78 23.50 -12.78 7.60
CA SER A 78 24.10 -11.92 6.57
C SER A 78 24.15 -12.60 5.21
N ILE A 79 23.76 -11.87 4.17
CA ILE A 79 23.59 -12.37 2.81
C ILE A 79 24.33 -11.45 1.83
N SER A 80 25.09 -12.05 0.92
CA SER A 80 25.77 -11.33 -0.15
C SER A 80 25.00 -11.35 -1.46
N VAL A 81 24.81 -10.17 -2.05
CA VAL A 81 24.24 -9.98 -3.38
C VAL A 81 25.35 -9.52 -4.32
N PRO A 82 25.75 -10.33 -5.33
CA PRO A 82 26.78 -9.95 -6.28
C PRO A 82 26.42 -8.69 -7.07
N ALA A 83 27.44 -7.98 -7.53
CA ALA A 83 27.32 -6.78 -8.36
C ALA A 83 26.41 -7.00 -9.58
N GLY A 84 25.51 -6.05 -9.85
CA GLY A 84 24.60 -6.07 -11.00
C GLY A 84 23.63 -7.26 -11.04
N ARG A 85 23.40 -7.96 -9.92
CA ARG A 85 22.53 -9.15 -9.87
C ARG A 85 21.25 -8.90 -9.09
N THR A 86 20.23 -9.66 -9.46
CA THR A 86 19.00 -9.84 -8.68
C THR A 86 18.96 -11.27 -8.17
N ILE A 87 18.79 -11.44 -6.86
CA ILE A 87 18.61 -12.76 -6.24
C ILE A 87 17.23 -12.81 -5.60
N GLN A 88 16.60 -13.97 -5.71
CA GLN A 88 15.32 -14.23 -5.06
C GLN A 88 15.52 -15.23 -3.91
N TYR A 89 15.08 -14.83 -2.72
CA TYR A 89 15.10 -15.63 -1.51
C TYR A 89 13.68 -16.09 -1.17
N SER A 90 13.59 -17.20 -0.45
CA SER A 90 12.34 -17.74 0.06
C SER A 90 12.57 -18.38 1.42
N LYS A 91 11.51 -18.86 2.09
CA LYS A 91 11.58 -19.40 3.46
C LYS A 91 12.30 -18.45 4.43
N LEU A 92 11.91 -17.17 4.37
CA LEU A 92 12.55 -16.08 5.12
C LEU A 92 12.45 -16.24 6.65
N ALA A 93 11.49 -17.04 7.11
CA ALA A 93 11.32 -17.42 8.51
C ALA A 93 10.68 -18.81 8.63
N SER A 94 10.94 -19.46 9.76
CA SER A 94 10.31 -20.74 10.15
C SER A 94 9.04 -20.57 10.98
N GLU A 95 8.87 -19.43 11.64
CA GLU A 95 7.72 -19.11 12.49
C GLU A 95 6.82 -18.07 11.82
N ARG A 96 5.50 -18.21 12.03
CA ARG A 96 4.47 -17.36 11.46
C ARG A 96 3.34 -17.13 12.47
N PRO A 97 2.65 -15.98 12.43
CA PRO A 97 2.97 -14.78 11.66
C PRO A 97 4.26 -14.10 12.17
N THR A 98 4.97 -13.39 11.29
CA THR A 98 6.27 -12.79 11.62
C THR A 98 6.55 -11.53 10.80
N MET A 99 7.42 -10.67 11.31
CA MET A 99 7.96 -9.51 10.60
C MET A 99 9.43 -9.77 10.29
N ILE A 100 9.83 -9.62 9.04
CA ILE A 100 11.23 -9.73 8.62
C ILE A 100 11.83 -8.34 8.58
N GLU A 101 12.84 -8.09 9.40
CA GLU A 101 13.69 -6.91 9.31
C GLU A 101 14.84 -7.18 8.33
N LEU A 102 15.06 -6.24 7.41
CA LEU A 102 16.14 -6.23 6.43
C LEU A 102 17.00 -5.01 6.69
N VAL A 103 18.29 -5.20 6.97
CA VAL A 103 19.23 -4.09 7.23
C VAL A 103 20.32 -4.09 6.17
N THR A 104 20.59 -2.95 5.55
CA THR A 104 21.68 -2.82 4.58
C THR A 104 22.46 -1.52 4.78
N ASN A 105 23.76 -1.56 4.44
CA ASN A 105 24.64 -0.40 4.42
C ASN A 105 24.97 0.06 2.98
N GLY A 106 24.30 -0.53 1.99
CA GLY A 106 24.57 -0.32 0.57
C GLY A 106 23.30 -0.01 -0.21
N GLU A 107 23.48 0.27 -1.50
CA GLU A 107 22.39 0.66 -2.40
C GLU A 107 21.60 -0.56 -2.90
N LEU A 108 21.00 -1.35 -2.01
CA LEU A 108 20.14 -2.47 -2.39
C LEU A 108 18.68 -2.04 -2.58
N THR A 109 17.99 -2.68 -3.52
CA THR A 109 16.54 -2.52 -3.70
C THR A 109 15.80 -3.80 -3.39
N PHE A 110 14.70 -3.69 -2.66
CA PHE A 110 13.91 -4.82 -2.16
C PHE A 110 12.52 -4.84 -2.78
N GLN A 111 12.06 -6.02 -3.17
CA GLN A 111 10.68 -6.28 -3.56
C GLN A 111 10.23 -7.58 -2.91
N ALA A 112 9.05 -7.59 -2.28
CA ALA A 112 8.48 -8.79 -1.71
C ALA A 112 7.21 -9.19 -2.44
N TYR A 113 7.00 -10.49 -2.58
CA TYR A 113 5.84 -11.07 -3.21
C TYR A 113 5.39 -12.29 -2.43
N THR A 114 4.10 -12.58 -2.44
CA THR A 114 3.54 -13.86 -1.99
C THR A 114 3.07 -14.64 -3.22
N MET A 115 3.31 -15.94 -3.22
CA MET A 115 2.89 -16.85 -4.28
C MET A 115 2.22 -18.08 -3.67
N PRO A 116 1.07 -18.51 -4.19
CA PRO A 116 0.49 -19.76 -3.74
C PRO A 116 1.40 -20.94 -4.07
N VAL A 117 1.36 -21.96 -3.23
CA VAL A 117 2.06 -23.23 -3.40
C VAL A 117 1.05 -24.37 -3.34
N ASP A 118 1.20 -25.34 -4.25
CA ASP A 118 0.38 -26.54 -4.21
C ASP A 118 0.83 -27.48 -3.07
N SER A 119 0.12 -28.59 -2.88
CA SER A 119 0.44 -29.58 -1.85
C SER A 119 1.82 -30.23 -1.99
N SER A 120 2.50 -30.07 -3.13
CA SER A 120 3.89 -30.52 -3.33
C SER A 120 4.93 -29.45 -2.96
N GLY A 121 4.49 -28.26 -2.57
CA GLY A 121 5.32 -27.08 -2.33
C GLY A 121 5.75 -26.37 -3.61
N LYS A 122 5.16 -26.72 -4.77
CA LYS A 122 5.46 -26.06 -6.04
C LYS A 122 4.65 -24.78 -6.13
N ARG A 123 5.32 -23.68 -6.49
CA ARG A 123 4.69 -22.38 -6.74
C ARG A 123 3.71 -22.48 -7.91
N VAL A 124 2.48 -22.06 -7.67
CA VAL A 124 1.39 -22.00 -8.64
C VAL A 124 0.81 -20.58 -8.64
N GLY A 125 -0.05 -20.25 -9.61
CA GLY A 125 -0.80 -18.99 -9.63
C GLY A 125 0.02 -17.71 -9.86
N LEU A 126 -0.60 -16.59 -9.50
CA LEU A 126 -0.07 -15.24 -9.69
C LEU A 126 0.68 -14.75 -8.44
N ARG A 127 1.67 -13.88 -8.66
CA ARG A 127 2.38 -13.15 -7.60
C ARG A 127 1.51 -11.99 -7.13
N GLU A 128 1.32 -11.87 -5.83
CA GLU A 128 0.80 -10.65 -5.21
C GLU A 128 1.95 -9.90 -4.54
N GLN A 129 2.01 -8.58 -4.70
CA GLN A 129 3.06 -7.77 -4.09
C GLN A 129 2.82 -7.59 -2.59
N VAL A 130 3.83 -7.91 -1.79
CA VAL A 130 3.85 -7.63 -0.35
C VAL A 130 4.52 -6.25 -0.15
N PRO A 131 3.89 -5.33 0.61
CA PRO A 131 4.49 -4.04 0.91
C PRO A 131 5.83 -4.21 1.63
N ILE A 132 6.84 -3.47 1.18
CA ILE A 132 8.05 -3.23 1.97
C ILE A 132 7.79 -1.98 2.80
N VAL A 133 7.90 -2.09 4.12
CA VAL A 133 7.69 -0.99 5.05
C VAL A 133 9.04 -0.37 5.41
N ASP A 134 9.15 0.95 5.32
CA ASP A 134 10.34 1.71 5.66
C ASP A 134 9.93 3.05 6.28
N SER A 135 10.89 3.92 6.60
CA SER A 135 10.62 5.22 7.20
C SER A 135 9.79 6.17 6.32
N GLN A 136 9.67 5.91 5.01
CA GLN A 136 8.94 6.78 4.08
C GLN A 136 7.45 6.49 4.04
N ASN A 137 7.03 5.28 4.40
CA ASN A 137 5.63 4.86 4.34
C ASN A 137 4.99 4.58 5.71
N LEU A 138 5.64 4.99 6.80
CA LEU A 138 5.03 5.02 8.13
C LEU A 138 3.92 6.05 8.23
N VAL A 139 2.94 5.71 9.03
CA VAL A 139 1.91 6.63 9.48
C VAL A 139 2.42 7.32 10.74
N PRO A 140 2.49 8.67 10.75
CA PRO A 140 2.97 9.40 11.92
C PRO A 140 2.11 9.16 13.15
N GLY A 141 2.74 9.08 14.32
CA GLY A 141 2.05 9.02 15.61
C GLY A 141 1.03 10.16 15.79
N GLY A 142 -0.07 9.88 16.49
CA GLY A 142 -1.18 10.79 16.71
C GLY A 142 -2.11 10.98 15.51
N THR A 143 -1.79 10.39 14.35
CA THR A 143 -2.63 10.43 13.15
C THR A 143 -3.40 9.11 12.95
N TRP A 144 -4.46 9.17 12.14
CA TRP A 144 -5.29 8.00 11.86
C TRP A 144 -4.92 7.36 10.53
N ALA A 145 -4.67 6.05 10.54
CA ALA A 145 -4.58 5.19 9.37
C ALA A 145 -5.90 4.45 9.14
N PHE A 146 -6.23 4.17 7.88
CA PHE A 146 -7.43 3.44 7.50
C PHE A 146 -7.10 2.27 6.58
N VAL A 147 -7.48 1.07 7.01
CA VAL A 147 -7.46 -0.14 6.18
C VAL A 147 -8.90 -0.47 5.84
N SER A 148 -9.26 -0.30 4.56
CA SER A 148 -10.64 -0.45 4.06
C SER A 148 -10.74 -1.58 3.05
N GLY A 149 -11.91 -2.22 3.00
CA GLY A 149 -12.15 -3.37 2.11
C GLY A 149 -12.01 -4.71 2.81
N LEU A 150 -11.95 -4.72 4.14
CA LEU A 150 -11.98 -5.94 4.94
C LEU A 150 -13.36 -6.60 4.76
N ARG A 151 -13.37 -7.92 4.64
CA ARG A 151 -14.56 -8.72 4.40
C ARG A 151 -14.44 -10.09 5.05
N ARG A 152 -15.58 -10.66 5.38
CA ARG A 152 -15.69 -12.01 5.91
C ARG A 152 -16.93 -12.66 5.33
N ASP A 153 -16.75 -13.82 4.71
CA ASP A 153 -17.86 -14.71 4.38
C ASP A 153 -17.45 -16.17 4.63
N SER A 154 -18.16 -17.13 4.03
CA SER A 154 -17.81 -18.56 4.14
C SER A 154 -16.46 -18.95 3.52
N ARG A 155 -15.84 -18.05 2.75
CA ARG A 155 -14.66 -18.28 1.90
C ARG A 155 -13.61 -17.17 2.01
N ASP A 156 -14.07 -15.96 2.28
CA ASP A 156 -13.21 -14.80 2.49
C ASP A 156 -12.92 -14.62 3.98
N ARG A 157 -11.63 -14.41 4.30
CA ARG A 157 -11.17 -14.06 5.64
C ARG A 157 -10.32 -12.82 5.61
N SER A 158 -10.46 -11.96 6.61
CA SER A 158 -9.60 -10.80 6.78
C SER A 158 -8.77 -10.92 8.04
N ASP A 159 -7.46 -10.90 7.89
CA ASP A 159 -6.50 -10.74 8.97
C ASP A 159 -6.04 -9.28 9.05
N TYR A 160 -5.54 -8.87 10.21
CA TYR A 160 -5.11 -7.50 10.46
C TYR A 160 -3.77 -7.45 11.17
N ALA A 161 -2.86 -6.61 10.68
CA ALA A 161 -1.54 -6.44 11.23
C ALA A 161 -1.29 -4.98 11.62
N THR A 162 -0.67 -4.78 12.79
CA THR A 162 -0.13 -3.50 13.24
C THR A 162 1.35 -3.69 13.55
N LEU A 163 2.19 -2.88 12.92
CA LEU A 163 3.63 -2.85 13.13
C LEU A 163 3.97 -1.61 13.95
N ASN A 164 4.58 -1.82 15.11
CA ASN A 164 5.25 -0.77 15.87
C ASN A 164 6.74 -0.86 15.55
N LEU A 165 7.27 0.08 14.76
CA LEU A 165 8.69 0.09 14.40
C LEU A 165 9.55 0.93 15.34
N SER A 166 8.92 1.61 16.31
CA SER A 166 9.68 2.36 17.29
C SER A 166 10.37 1.44 18.30
N HIS A 167 11.50 1.89 18.84
CA HIS A 167 12.22 1.18 19.91
C HIS A 167 11.59 1.41 21.29
N ALA A 168 10.39 1.96 21.35
CA ALA A 168 9.59 2.15 22.56
C ALA A 168 8.26 1.39 22.46
N ALA A 169 7.60 1.16 23.60
CA ALA A 169 6.24 0.66 23.59
C ALA A 169 5.30 1.73 23.01
N ASN A 170 4.27 1.29 22.29
CA ASN A 170 3.34 2.18 21.59
C ASN A 170 1.90 1.77 21.93
N THR A 171 1.04 2.73 22.23
CA THR A 171 -0.38 2.47 22.51
C THR A 171 -1.20 2.85 21.28
N CYS A 172 -1.98 1.91 20.77
CA CYS A 172 -2.80 2.07 19.57
C CYS A 172 -4.29 1.97 19.90
N GLU A 173 -5.07 2.97 19.49
CA GLU A 173 -6.53 2.93 19.47
C GLU A 173 -7.00 2.39 18.11
N HIS A 174 -7.83 1.35 18.14
CA HIS A 174 -8.47 0.75 16.98
C HIS A 174 -9.98 0.96 17.01
N ARG A 175 -10.57 1.23 15.84
CA ARG A 175 -12.02 1.35 15.65
C ARG A 175 -12.45 0.60 14.40
N VAL A 176 -13.61 -0.05 14.44
CA VAL A 176 -14.14 -0.83 13.31
C VAL A 176 -15.50 -0.28 12.92
N ARG A 177 -15.62 0.13 11.66
CA ARG A 177 -16.88 0.60 11.07
C ARG A 177 -17.26 -0.20 9.83
N GLY A 178 -18.55 -0.41 9.65
CA GLY A 178 -19.12 -0.92 8.40
C GLY A 178 -19.12 0.14 7.30
N HIS A 179 -19.37 -0.29 6.07
CA HIS A 179 -19.52 0.61 4.91
C HIS A 179 -20.75 1.52 5.02
N ASP A 180 -21.72 1.15 5.85
CA ASP A 180 -22.92 1.92 6.20
C ASP A 180 -22.62 3.08 7.18
N GLY A 181 -21.39 3.14 7.70
CA GLY A 181 -20.94 4.14 8.66
C GLY A 181 -21.25 3.81 10.11
N GLN A 182 -21.90 2.67 10.40
CA GLN A 182 -22.16 2.23 11.76
C GLN A 182 -20.88 1.66 12.39
N TRP A 183 -20.66 1.98 13.66
CA TRP A 183 -19.56 1.43 14.43
C TRP A 183 -19.91 0.04 14.93
N VAL A 184 -19.05 -0.93 14.64
CA VAL A 184 -19.09 -2.26 15.27
C VAL A 184 -18.25 -2.24 16.54
N VAL A 185 -17.10 -1.56 16.49
CA VAL A 185 -16.24 -1.30 17.64
C VAL A 185 -15.89 0.18 17.63
N GLU A 186 -16.41 0.92 18.61
CA GLU A 186 -16.18 2.36 18.72
C GLU A 186 -14.76 2.70 19.17
N SER A 187 -14.17 1.88 20.05
CA SER A 187 -12.80 2.06 20.51
C SER A 187 -12.28 0.79 21.18
N ARG A 188 -11.07 0.39 20.82
CA ARG A 188 -10.29 -0.65 21.51
C ARG A 188 -8.83 -0.22 21.55
N VAL A 189 -8.30 -0.07 22.76
CA VAL A 189 -6.90 0.32 22.97
C VAL A 189 -6.05 -0.91 23.20
N LEU A 190 -4.96 -1.05 22.45
CA LEU A 190 -3.98 -2.13 22.56
C LEU A 190 -2.58 -1.55 22.81
N GLU A 191 -1.81 -2.22 23.65
CA GLU A 191 -0.40 -1.92 23.85
C GLU A 191 0.46 -2.78 22.92
N HIS A 192 1.39 -2.14 22.22
CA HIS A 192 2.35 -2.75 21.32
C HIS A 192 3.75 -2.69 21.93
N ARG A 193 4.47 -3.80 21.84
CA ARG A 193 5.86 -3.89 22.33
C ARG A 193 6.79 -3.08 21.41
N PRO A 194 7.98 -2.68 21.89
CA PRO A 194 8.99 -2.10 21.03
C PRO A 194 9.35 -3.00 19.86
N LEU A 195 9.51 -2.42 18.67
CA LEU A 195 9.90 -3.08 17.43
C LEU A 195 9.14 -4.41 17.23
N SER A 196 7.82 -4.35 17.08
CA SER A 196 6.97 -5.53 17.13
C SER A 196 5.91 -5.57 16.05
N LEU A 197 5.49 -6.79 15.73
CA LEU A 197 4.28 -7.10 14.98
C LEU A 197 3.20 -7.54 15.95
N ASN A 198 2.01 -6.95 15.85
CA ASN A 198 0.79 -7.50 16.42
C ASN A 198 -0.11 -7.94 15.28
N TYR A 199 -0.50 -9.22 15.27
CA TYR A 199 -1.26 -9.85 14.21
C TYR A 199 -2.54 -10.45 14.77
N VAL A 200 -3.68 -10.09 14.20
CA VAL A 200 -5.00 -10.61 14.54
C VAL A 200 -5.53 -11.39 13.34
N ALA A 201 -5.50 -12.72 13.45
CA ALA A 201 -6.16 -13.58 12.47
C ALA A 201 -7.68 -13.43 12.59
N ASP A 202 -8.35 -13.42 11.45
CA ASP A 202 -9.81 -13.33 11.35
C ASP A 202 -10.40 -12.17 12.16
N VAL A 203 -9.87 -10.97 11.92
CA VAL A 203 -10.15 -9.77 12.73
C VAL A 203 -11.65 -9.44 12.82
N LEU A 204 -12.42 -9.75 11.78
CA LEU A 204 -13.85 -9.49 11.74
C LEU A 204 -14.63 -10.45 12.64
N LEU A 205 -14.25 -11.73 12.67
CA LEU A 205 -14.83 -12.68 13.63
C LEU A 205 -14.52 -12.26 15.08
N VAL A 206 -13.28 -11.83 15.33
CA VAL A 206 -12.83 -11.38 16.68
C VAL A 206 -13.67 -10.21 17.21
N VAL A 207 -14.21 -9.36 16.33
CA VAL A 207 -15.08 -8.24 16.71
C VAL A 207 -16.58 -8.55 16.58
N GLY A 208 -16.95 -9.82 16.39
CA GLY A 208 -18.35 -10.28 16.38
C GLY A 208 -19.06 -10.16 15.04
N ILE A 209 -18.35 -9.94 13.94
CA ILE A 209 -18.90 -9.95 12.59
C ILE A 209 -18.73 -11.36 12.02
N GLU A 210 -19.80 -12.13 11.95
CA GLU A 210 -19.74 -13.49 11.38
C GLU A 210 -19.70 -13.48 9.85
N LEU A 211 -20.48 -12.61 9.23
CA LEU A 211 -20.59 -12.42 7.78
C LEU A 211 -20.76 -10.93 7.48
N GLY A 212 -20.03 -10.42 6.49
CA GLY A 212 -20.22 -9.07 5.99
C GLY A 212 -19.06 -8.60 5.11
N ASP A 213 -19.31 -7.55 4.33
CA ASP A 213 -18.35 -6.99 3.39
C ASP A 213 -18.06 -5.50 3.67
N GLN A 214 -16.88 -5.07 3.23
CA GLN A 214 -16.48 -3.66 3.19
C GLN A 214 -16.38 -2.98 4.56
N TYR A 215 -15.69 -3.61 5.50
CA TYR A 215 -15.32 -2.98 6.76
C TYR A 215 -14.04 -2.15 6.63
N THR A 216 -13.94 -1.14 7.51
CA THR A 216 -12.75 -0.33 7.68
C THR A 216 -12.28 -0.40 9.13
N ILE A 217 -11.03 -0.78 9.33
CA ILE A 217 -10.34 -0.59 10.60
C ILE A 217 -9.58 0.74 10.54
N SER A 218 -9.85 1.59 11.53
CA SER A 218 -9.14 2.86 11.74
C SER A 218 -8.19 2.67 12.92
N THR A 219 -6.94 3.08 12.79
CA THR A 219 -5.93 2.95 13.84
C THR A 219 -5.22 4.28 14.09
N ASN A 220 -5.00 4.63 15.35
CA ASN A 220 -4.18 5.76 15.77
C ASN A 220 -3.26 5.30 16.89
N CYS A 221 -1.96 5.45 16.71
CA CYS A 221 -0.96 5.07 17.71
C CYS A 221 -0.24 6.29 18.27
N SER A 222 0.28 6.20 19.49
CA SER A 222 1.05 7.28 20.13
C SER A 222 2.39 7.61 19.45
N ASP A 223 2.95 6.66 18.70
CA ASP A 223 4.21 6.76 17.95
C ASP A 223 4.03 6.24 16.51
N ASP A 224 5.03 6.44 15.65
CA ASP A 224 5.01 6.06 14.24
C ASP A 224 4.73 4.55 14.07
N PHE A 225 3.87 4.23 13.11
CA PHE A 225 3.34 2.88 12.96
C PHE A 225 3.00 2.55 11.51
N TYR A 226 2.79 1.26 11.23
CA TYR A 226 2.21 0.81 9.97
C TYR A 226 1.09 -0.19 10.24
N VAL A 227 0.05 -0.22 9.41
CA VAL A 227 -1.04 -1.21 9.50
C VAL A 227 -1.34 -1.78 8.13
N ALA A 228 -1.76 -3.05 8.09
CA ALA A 228 -2.16 -3.72 6.87
C ALA A 228 -3.36 -4.64 7.13
N GLY A 229 -4.22 -4.77 6.12
CA GLY A 229 -5.24 -5.81 6.06
C GLY A 229 -4.83 -6.90 5.07
N LEU A 230 -5.07 -8.15 5.42
CA LEU A 230 -4.78 -9.29 4.55
C LEU A 230 -6.11 -9.99 4.28
N VAL A 231 -6.59 -9.94 3.06
CA VAL A 231 -7.87 -10.55 2.65
C VAL A 231 -7.58 -11.80 1.85
N ALA A 232 -7.74 -12.96 2.49
CA ALA A 232 -7.66 -14.26 1.85
C ALA A 232 -9.01 -14.62 1.21
N ASP A 233 -8.96 -15.15 0.00
CA ASP A 233 -10.06 -15.68 -0.80
C ASP A 233 -9.72 -17.15 -1.09
N ASP A 234 -10.23 -18.05 -0.25
CA ASP A 234 -9.83 -19.46 -0.21
C ASP A 234 -10.19 -20.21 -1.51
N ASP A 235 -11.24 -19.77 -2.21
CA ASP A 235 -11.67 -20.36 -3.49
C ASP A 235 -10.72 -20.01 -4.63
N ALA A 236 -10.23 -18.76 -4.65
CA ALA A 236 -9.38 -18.25 -5.71
C ALA A 236 -7.87 -18.40 -5.40
N ASP A 237 -7.52 -18.93 -4.23
CA ASP A 237 -6.15 -19.00 -3.70
C ASP A 237 -5.45 -17.63 -3.76
N ARG A 238 -6.22 -16.59 -3.47
CA ARG A 238 -5.82 -15.20 -3.65
C ARG A 238 -5.78 -14.50 -2.31
N LEU A 239 -4.62 -13.92 -2.00
CA LEU A 239 -4.47 -12.94 -0.94
C LEU A 239 -4.43 -11.55 -1.58
N THR A 240 -5.20 -10.63 -1.04
CA THR A 240 -5.11 -9.20 -1.36
C THR A 240 -4.56 -8.48 -0.14
N ILE A 241 -3.51 -7.67 -0.32
CA ILE A 241 -2.95 -6.87 0.77
C ILE A 241 -3.48 -5.45 0.69
N LEU A 242 -4.22 -5.06 1.71
CA LEU A 242 -4.81 -3.74 1.89
C LEU A 242 -3.80 -2.86 2.64
N GLN A 243 -3.23 -1.90 1.93
CA GLN A 243 -2.32 -0.90 2.50
C GLN A 243 -3.08 0.19 3.28
N PRO A 244 -2.41 0.88 4.22
CA PRO A 244 -3.05 1.97 4.94
C PRO A 244 -3.28 3.15 3.99
N SER A 245 -4.42 3.80 4.16
CA SER A 245 -4.67 5.13 3.61
C SER A 245 -4.63 6.17 4.73
N VAL A 246 -4.02 7.32 4.47
CA VAL A 246 -3.96 8.45 5.42
C VAL A 246 -5.17 9.39 5.31
N SER A 247 -5.94 9.30 4.23
CA SER A 247 -7.17 10.07 4.04
C SER A 247 -8.39 9.26 4.46
N ARG A 248 -9.16 9.79 5.44
CA ARG A 248 -10.30 9.16 6.15
C ARG A 248 -11.46 8.63 5.30
N GLY A 249 -11.48 8.95 4.02
CA GLY A 249 -12.61 8.66 3.17
C GLY A 249 -12.26 8.96 1.73
N SER A 250 -12.96 8.27 0.84
CA SER A 250 -13.09 8.75 -0.51
C SER A 250 -13.43 10.24 -0.45
N ALA A 251 -12.65 11.10 -1.12
CA ALA A 251 -13.04 12.50 -1.33
C ALA A 251 -14.37 12.60 -2.10
N LEU A 252 -14.87 11.47 -2.64
CA LEU A 252 -16.20 11.32 -3.18
C LEU A 252 -17.22 11.41 -2.04
N ARG A 253 -17.72 12.62 -1.79
CA ARG A 253 -18.98 12.83 -1.09
C ARG A 253 -20.07 12.09 -1.86
N ARG A 254 -21.02 11.44 -1.17
CA ARG A 254 -22.27 11.03 -1.83
C ARG A 254 -22.90 12.30 -2.43
N PRO A 255 -23.20 12.33 -3.74
CA PRO A 255 -23.96 13.44 -4.30
C PRO A 255 -25.24 13.64 -3.46
N GLY A 256 -25.41 14.81 -2.84
CA GLY A 256 -26.61 15.19 -2.09
C GLY A 256 -26.70 14.83 -0.61
N TYR A 257 -25.61 14.50 0.10
CA TYR A 257 -25.66 14.16 1.54
C TYR A 257 -25.13 15.25 2.50
N ASP A 258 -24.21 16.11 2.05
CA ASP A 258 -23.61 17.17 2.89
C ASP A 258 -24.07 18.59 2.51
N ASP A 259 -24.82 18.74 1.42
CA ASP A 259 -25.47 20.00 1.11
C ASP A 259 -26.79 20.01 1.90
N PRO A 260 -27.09 21.06 2.69
CA PRO A 260 -28.44 21.24 3.21
C PRO A 260 -29.41 21.11 2.03
N PRO A 261 -30.57 20.44 2.19
CA PRO A 261 -31.53 20.33 1.09
C PRO A 261 -31.70 21.73 0.52
N PRO A 262 -31.41 21.96 -0.76
CA PRO A 262 -31.60 23.28 -1.34
C PRO A 262 -33.04 23.64 -1.03
N THR A 263 -33.24 24.81 -0.42
CA THR A 263 -34.57 25.41 -0.34
C THR A 263 -35.15 25.28 -1.74
N PRO A 264 -36.30 24.60 -1.94
CA PRO A 264 -36.76 24.30 -3.28
C PRO A 264 -37.00 25.62 -3.98
N ASP A 265 -36.07 25.99 -4.87
CA ASP A 265 -36.30 27.06 -5.80
C ASP A 265 -37.51 26.64 -6.65
N PRO A 266 -38.45 27.57 -6.92
CA PRO A 266 -39.52 27.30 -7.85
C PRO A 266 -38.90 26.74 -9.14
N PRO A 267 -39.48 25.69 -9.75
CA PRO A 267 -38.84 24.98 -10.85
C PRO A 267 -38.51 25.96 -11.97
N GLU A 268 -37.22 26.30 -12.09
CA GLU A 268 -36.70 26.96 -13.27
C GLU A 268 -36.60 25.89 -14.34
N ASP A 269 -37.22 26.17 -15.49
CA ASP A 269 -37.07 25.35 -16.68
C ASP A 269 -35.57 25.19 -16.96
N PRO A 270 -35.08 23.95 -17.20
CA PRO A 270 -33.68 23.72 -17.47
C PRO A 270 -33.26 24.60 -18.66
N PRO A 271 -32.18 25.40 -18.53
CA PRO A 271 -31.71 26.19 -19.64
C PRO A 271 -31.44 25.25 -20.83
N PRO A 272 -31.84 25.62 -22.05
CA PRO A 272 -31.60 24.80 -23.22
C PRO A 272 -30.11 24.47 -23.30
N PRO A 273 -29.73 23.23 -23.66
CA PRO A 273 -28.33 22.87 -23.82
C PRO A 273 -27.71 23.89 -24.78
N THR A 274 -26.72 24.64 -24.30
CA THR A 274 -25.97 25.54 -25.15
C THR A 274 -24.98 24.69 -25.94
N ASP A 275 -25.31 24.45 -27.20
CA ASP A 275 -24.50 23.70 -28.19
C ASP A 275 -23.13 24.36 -28.50
N SER A 276 -22.72 25.36 -27.73
CA SER A 276 -21.52 26.14 -27.96
C SER A 276 -20.44 25.82 -26.92
N CYS A 277 -19.30 25.34 -27.41
CA CYS A 277 -18.07 25.25 -26.64
C CYS A 277 -17.74 26.57 -25.93
N PRO A 278 -17.22 26.52 -24.68
CA PRO A 278 -16.66 27.70 -24.06
C PRO A 278 -15.57 28.33 -24.94
N THR A 279 -15.51 29.65 -24.98
CA THR A 279 -14.53 30.40 -25.78
C THR A 279 -13.10 29.94 -25.45
N GLY A 280 -12.34 29.54 -26.47
CA GLY A 280 -10.97 29.03 -26.33
C GLY A 280 -10.87 27.51 -26.15
N TRP A 281 -12.00 26.80 -26.05
CA TRP A 281 -12.03 25.34 -25.96
C TRP A 281 -12.33 24.72 -27.32
N THR A 282 -11.66 23.60 -27.62
CA THR A 282 -12.08 22.69 -28.69
C THR A 282 -12.85 21.54 -28.05
N CYS A 283 -14.18 21.62 -28.00
CA CYS A 283 -14.95 20.46 -27.57
C CYS A 283 -15.11 19.48 -28.72
N LEU A 284 -15.12 18.21 -28.34
CA LEU A 284 -15.35 17.11 -29.25
C LEU A 284 -16.67 16.51 -28.83
N ASP A 285 -17.71 16.79 -29.60
CA ASP A 285 -18.94 16.04 -29.46
C ASP A 285 -18.77 14.67 -30.15
N LEU A 286 -19.19 13.62 -29.44
CA LEU A 286 -19.35 12.27 -29.96
C LEU A 286 -20.80 12.00 -30.37
N GLU A 287 -21.54 13.08 -30.58
CA GLU A 287 -22.95 13.16 -30.93
C GLU A 287 -23.37 12.02 -31.87
N ARG A 288 -24.43 11.33 -31.46
CA ARG A 288 -25.15 10.28 -32.20
C ARG A 288 -24.49 8.92 -32.34
N THR A 289 -23.37 8.65 -31.69
CA THR A 289 -22.90 7.25 -31.55
C THR A 289 -23.70 6.52 -30.47
N ARG A 290 -24.98 6.22 -30.75
CA ARG A 290 -25.83 5.38 -29.91
C ARG A 290 -25.42 3.93 -30.14
N HIS A 291 -24.72 3.34 -29.18
CA HIS A 291 -24.27 1.95 -29.27
C HIS A 291 -25.11 1.03 -28.39
N THR A 292 -25.56 -0.06 -28.98
CA THR A 292 -26.17 -1.18 -28.26
C THR A 292 -25.15 -2.31 -28.22
N VAL A 293 -24.47 -2.47 -27.09
CA VAL A 293 -23.63 -3.65 -26.85
C VAL A 293 -24.56 -4.84 -26.68
N THR A 294 -24.39 -5.86 -27.50
CA THR A 294 -25.10 -7.14 -27.38
C THR A 294 -24.08 -8.25 -27.16
N ARG A 295 -24.48 -9.38 -26.56
CA ARG A 295 -23.58 -10.54 -26.37
C ARG A 295 -22.96 -11.03 -27.69
N SER A 296 -23.64 -10.81 -28.82
CA SER A 296 -23.18 -11.21 -30.15
C SER A 296 -22.31 -10.18 -30.85
N ASN A 297 -22.17 -8.95 -30.33
CA ASN A 297 -21.36 -7.89 -30.92
C ASN A 297 -20.68 -7.05 -29.84
N LEU A 298 -19.65 -7.63 -29.23
CA LEU A 298 -18.78 -6.97 -28.26
C LEU A 298 -17.79 -6.08 -29.01
N GLN A 299 -17.94 -4.76 -28.92
CA GLN A 299 -16.91 -3.83 -29.37
C GLN A 299 -16.12 -3.29 -28.18
N TYR A 300 -14.79 -3.37 -28.30
CA TYR A 300 -13.85 -3.10 -27.21
C TYR A 300 -13.17 -1.72 -27.32
N ARG A 301 -13.47 -0.91 -28.33
CA ARG A 301 -12.77 0.38 -28.52
C ARG A 301 -13.64 1.43 -29.20
N LEU A 302 -13.86 2.54 -28.50
CA LEU A 302 -14.29 3.79 -29.09
C LEU A 302 -13.08 4.73 -29.18
N GLY A 303 -12.92 5.44 -30.29
CA GLY A 303 -11.84 6.41 -30.42
C GLY A 303 -12.11 7.40 -31.54
N LYS A 304 -11.84 8.68 -31.28
CA LYS A 304 -11.81 9.73 -32.29
C LYS A 304 -10.37 10.20 -32.43
N ARG A 305 -9.90 10.38 -33.67
CA ARG A 305 -8.57 10.95 -33.89
C ARG A 305 -8.62 12.43 -33.51
N LEU A 306 -7.81 12.82 -32.52
CA LEU A 306 -7.56 14.22 -32.22
C LEU A 306 -6.78 14.85 -33.36
N ALA A 307 -7.03 16.12 -33.63
CA ALA A 307 -6.18 16.89 -34.54
C ALA A 307 -4.74 16.97 -33.98
N PRO A 308 -3.71 17.11 -34.82
CA PRO A 308 -2.37 17.38 -34.31
C PRO A 308 -2.33 18.72 -33.58
N GLY A 309 -1.80 18.76 -32.36
CA GLY A 309 -1.70 20.00 -31.58
C GLY A 309 -1.17 19.81 -30.16
N ASN A 310 -0.86 20.93 -29.50
CA ASN A 310 -0.53 20.98 -28.08
C ASN A 310 -1.81 21.25 -27.27
N TYR A 311 -2.16 20.31 -26.39
CA TYR A 311 -3.34 20.40 -25.54
C TYR A 311 -2.91 20.72 -24.11
N ARG A 312 -3.58 21.66 -23.44
CA ARG A 312 -3.45 21.95 -22.01
C ARG A 312 -4.85 21.96 -21.39
N ASN A 313 -5.01 21.41 -20.19
CA ASN A 313 -6.29 21.33 -19.45
C ASN A 313 -7.36 20.51 -20.18
N VAL A 314 -7.21 19.18 -20.17
CA VAL A 314 -8.19 18.25 -20.78
C VAL A 314 -9.28 17.92 -19.76
N GLU A 315 -10.52 18.28 -20.05
CA GLU A 315 -11.71 17.83 -19.30
C GLU A 315 -12.47 16.78 -20.13
N LEU A 316 -12.82 15.66 -19.52
CA LEU A 316 -13.64 14.60 -20.12
C LEU A 316 -14.97 14.53 -19.37
N ARG A 317 -16.07 14.74 -20.09
CA ARG A 317 -17.44 14.60 -19.56
C ARG A 317 -18.14 13.44 -20.27
N PHE A 318 -18.79 12.58 -19.50
CA PHE A 318 -19.56 11.45 -20.01
C PHE A 318 -20.99 11.51 -19.45
N ASP A 319 -22.00 11.49 -20.31
CA ASP A 319 -23.40 11.23 -19.94
C ASP A 319 -23.74 9.79 -20.40
N LEU A 320 -23.91 8.87 -19.45
CA LEU A 320 -24.23 7.48 -19.73
C LEU A 320 -25.72 7.24 -19.50
N ARG A 321 -26.45 6.97 -20.58
CA ARG A 321 -27.86 6.57 -20.53
C ARG A 321 -27.98 5.10 -20.92
N THR A 322 -28.55 4.29 -20.04
CA THR A 322 -28.79 2.87 -20.29
C THR A 322 -30.30 2.62 -20.28
N THR A 323 -30.79 1.82 -21.23
CA THR A 323 -32.23 1.49 -21.34
C THR A 323 -32.58 0.11 -20.77
N SER A 324 -31.56 -0.68 -20.39
CA SER A 324 -31.67 -2.01 -19.78
C SER A 324 -30.29 -2.38 -19.23
N ILE A 325 -30.18 -2.65 -17.92
CA ILE A 325 -28.98 -3.26 -17.34
C ILE A 325 -29.45 -4.45 -16.50
N ASP A 326 -28.97 -5.64 -16.85
CA ASP A 326 -28.79 -6.73 -15.90
C ASP A 326 -27.41 -6.47 -15.23
N PRO A 327 -27.31 -6.25 -13.91
CA PRO A 327 -26.28 -5.42 -13.28
C PRO A 327 -24.87 -6.06 -13.17
N VAL A 328 -24.53 -7.04 -14.00
CA VAL A 328 -23.23 -7.72 -13.92
C VAL A 328 -22.22 -7.06 -14.85
N GLY A 329 -21.44 -6.11 -14.32
CA GLY A 329 -20.05 -5.91 -14.77
C GLY A 329 -19.76 -4.91 -15.89
N ALA A 330 -20.52 -3.83 -16.06
CA ALA A 330 -20.11 -2.76 -16.96
C ALA A 330 -18.92 -1.96 -16.37
N GLN A 331 -17.71 -2.23 -16.85
CA GLN A 331 -16.50 -1.44 -16.55
C GLN A 331 -16.22 -0.54 -17.77
N ILE A 332 -16.12 0.77 -17.55
CA ILE A 332 -15.73 1.71 -18.61
C ILE A 332 -14.25 2.01 -18.45
N PHE A 333 -13.48 1.66 -19.47
CA PHE A 333 -12.06 1.97 -19.59
C PHE A 333 -11.87 3.07 -20.61
N TRP A 334 -11.00 4.03 -20.32
CA TRP A 334 -10.49 4.93 -21.36
C TRP A 334 -8.97 5.02 -21.29
N LEU A 335 -8.38 5.05 -22.48
CA LEU A 335 -6.94 5.14 -22.69
C LEU A 335 -6.68 6.23 -23.71
N GLY A 336 -6.13 7.35 -23.27
CA GLY A 336 -5.63 8.40 -24.15
C GLY A 336 -4.18 8.12 -24.51
N ILE A 337 -3.90 7.69 -25.75
CA ILE A 337 -2.54 7.55 -26.27
C ILE A 337 -2.26 8.67 -27.27
N SER A 338 -1.42 9.62 -26.89
CA SER A 338 -0.77 10.57 -27.79
C SER A 338 0.72 10.62 -27.47
N ARG A 339 1.56 11.06 -28.42
CA ARG A 339 3.02 11.21 -28.20
C ARG A 339 3.38 12.10 -27.01
N HIS A 340 2.43 12.87 -26.48
CA HIS A 340 2.63 13.88 -25.43
C HIS A 340 1.61 13.79 -24.27
N LEU A 341 0.76 12.76 -24.22
CA LEU A 341 -0.26 12.62 -23.17
C LEU A 341 -0.55 11.15 -22.89
N ASN A 342 -0.32 10.72 -21.64
CA ASN A 342 -0.72 9.41 -21.13
C ASN A 342 -1.74 9.64 -20.00
N LEU A 343 -3.00 9.29 -20.25
CA LEU A 343 -4.07 9.33 -19.24
C LEU A 343 -4.69 7.94 -19.14
N ILE A 344 -4.74 7.43 -17.91
CA ILE A 344 -5.40 6.17 -17.54
C ILE A 344 -6.43 6.51 -16.47
N GLY A 345 -7.68 6.10 -16.67
CA GLY A 345 -8.75 6.25 -15.69
C GLY A 345 -9.71 5.07 -15.74
N PHE A 346 -10.35 4.79 -14.61
CA PHE A 346 -11.38 3.78 -14.47
C PHE A 346 -12.59 4.36 -13.73
N THR A 347 -13.78 3.87 -14.06
CA THR A 347 -14.98 4.07 -13.25
C THR A 347 -15.63 2.71 -12.98
N VAL A 348 -16.01 2.51 -11.72
CA VAL A 348 -16.72 1.31 -11.26
C VAL A 348 -18.15 1.74 -10.96
N GLN A 349 -19.12 1.22 -11.71
CA GLN A 349 -20.52 1.45 -11.38
C GLN A 349 -20.92 0.53 -10.22
N ARG A 350 -21.38 1.11 -9.11
CA ARG A 350 -22.00 0.36 -7.99
C ARG A 350 -23.31 -0.28 -8.45
N SER A 351 -23.51 -1.55 -8.11
CA SER A 351 -24.80 -2.22 -8.28
C SER A 351 -25.85 -1.56 -7.37
N TRP A 352 -27.02 -1.28 -7.93
CA TRP A 352 -28.21 -0.95 -7.15
C TRP A 352 -29.05 -2.22 -7.03
N HIS A 353 -29.20 -2.74 -5.82
CA HIS A 353 -30.20 -3.77 -5.56
C HIS A 353 -31.58 -3.12 -5.51
N ARG A 354 -32.46 -3.50 -6.44
CA ARG A 354 -33.90 -3.28 -6.29
C ARG A 354 -34.41 -4.22 -5.21
N THR A 355 -34.76 -3.67 -4.06
CA THR A 355 -35.64 -4.36 -3.11
C THR A 355 -37.00 -4.51 -3.80
N LYS A 356 -37.42 -5.74 -4.08
CA LYS A 356 -38.83 -5.99 -4.40
C LYS A 356 -39.62 -5.78 -3.11
N ALA A 357 -40.53 -4.81 -3.10
CA ALA A 357 -41.60 -4.80 -2.11
C ALA A 357 -42.44 -6.07 -2.30
N GLN A 358 -42.62 -6.83 -1.22
CA GLN A 358 -43.69 -7.83 -1.10
C GLN A 358 -44.96 -7.13 -0.64
#